data_AF-A0A7C3ARE2-F1
#
_entry.id   AF-A0A7C3ARE2-F1
#
_cell.length_a   1.000
_cell.length_b   1.000
_cell.length_c   1.000
_cell.angle_alpha   90.00
_cell.angle_beta   90.00
_cell.angle_gamma   90.00
#
_symmetry.space_group_name_H-M   'P 1'
#
loop_
_entity.id
_entity.type
_entity.pdbx_description
1 polymer ?
#
loop_
_entity_poly.entity_id
_entity_poly.type
_entity_poly.pdbx_seq_one_letter_code
_entity_poly.pdbx_strand_id
1 'polypeptide(L)'
;MEFCLDLSHHPWARSADPQRAARETIRIIEVADQAGLHSAWLSEDPDGWDAFAVLGAAANRTERIRLGTGVTNPYLRHPVLLAMSAVTLDRLSGGRAFLGLGRGQPEWYRVSLGIETGQPLRALRETIALLRQWWQPPYRASSSGQFRVQDWRLAFGPVQPSIPIYLAALGPRALALATSQADGVLVADFASEPFLRRLVPELRRKVEMAGRDPDEFSIFVRTAITVTDDPEPILERRKSLMALLCTLPGMARQLEVPGFDVPALIARLREVMRTEEVLARGG
;
A
#
# COMPACT_ATOMS: atom_id res chain seq x y z
N MET A 1 3.68 19.47 -3.63
CA MET A 1 2.66 18.39 -3.69
C MET A 1 2.91 17.64 -4.98
N GLU A 2 2.96 16.32 -4.92
CA GLU A 2 3.30 15.46 -6.07
C GLU A 2 2.16 14.49 -6.34
N PHE A 3 1.96 14.13 -7.61
CA PHE A 3 0.94 13.17 -8.02
C PHE A 3 1.55 11.82 -8.30
N CYS A 4 0.86 10.76 -7.88
CA CYS A 4 1.31 9.38 -8.03
C CYS A 4 0.25 8.58 -8.80
N LEU A 5 0.69 7.55 -9.53
CA LEU A 5 -0.16 6.58 -10.18
C LEU A 5 -0.24 5.33 -9.30
N ASP A 6 -1.42 5.02 -8.77
CA ASP A 6 -1.66 3.74 -8.11
C ASP A 6 -2.58 2.88 -8.98
N LEU A 7 -2.06 1.74 -9.44
CA LEU A 7 -2.84 0.81 -10.26
C LEU A 7 -3.48 -0.31 -9.45
N SER A 8 -3.29 -0.37 -8.13
CA SER A 8 -3.72 -1.48 -7.25
C SER A 8 -5.20 -1.88 -7.37
N HIS A 9 -6.09 -0.98 -7.82
CA HIS A 9 -7.53 -1.24 -7.99
C HIS A 9 -7.99 -1.40 -9.45
N HIS A 10 -7.06 -1.34 -10.41
CA HIS A 10 -7.36 -1.41 -11.84
C HIS A 10 -7.59 -2.87 -12.30
N PRO A 11 -8.20 -3.14 -13.47
CA PRO A 11 -8.31 -4.49 -14.05
C PRO A 11 -7.00 -5.29 -14.19
N TRP A 12 -5.83 -4.74 -13.87
CA TRP A 12 -4.56 -5.48 -13.87
C TRP A 12 -4.65 -6.77 -13.03
N ALA A 13 -5.38 -6.76 -11.90
CA ALA A 13 -5.52 -7.92 -11.03
C ALA A 13 -6.58 -8.94 -11.51
N ARG A 14 -7.61 -8.51 -12.26
CA ARG A 14 -8.82 -9.32 -12.54
C ARG A 14 -9.39 -9.11 -13.95
N SER A 15 -8.50 -9.11 -14.95
CA SER A 15 -8.88 -8.97 -16.36
C SER A 15 -9.25 -10.32 -16.99
N ALA A 16 -10.27 -10.32 -17.87
CA ALA A 16 -10.59 -11.46 -18.72
C ALA A 16 -9.50 -11.75 -19.77
N ASP A 17 -8.65 -10.77 -20.08
CA ASP A 17 -7.42 -10.91 -20.85
C ASP A 17 -6.23 -10.48 -19.99
N PRO A 18 -5.60 -11.43 -19.27
CA PRO A 18 -4.50 -11.13 -18.37
C PRO A 18 -3.27 -10.59 -19.11
N GLN A 19 -2.93 -11.15 -20.27
CA GLN A 19 -1.74 -10.74 -21.03
C GLN A 19 -1.85 -9.28 -21.50
N ARG A 20 -3.01 -8.90 -22.02
CA ARG A 20 -3.27 -7.51 -22.40
C ARG A 20 -3.22 -6.59 -21.18
N ALA A 21 -3.79 -7.01 -20.05
CA ALA A 21 -3.81 -6.19 -18.84
C ALA A 21 -2.40 -5.89 -18.31
N ALA A 22 -1.48 -6.86 -18.34
CA ALA A 22 -0.08 -6.65 -17.95
C ALA A 22 0.64 -5.67 -18.89
N ARG A 23 0.45 -5.82 -20.21
CA ARG A 23 1.03 -4.88 -21.21
C ARG A 23 0.47 -3.47 -21.07
N GLU A 24 -0.84 -3.35 -20.86
CA GLU A 24 -1.52 -2.07 -20.65
C GLU A 24 -1.02 -1.39 -19.38
N THR A 25 -0.86 -2.14 -18.28
CA THR A 25 -0.30 -1.64 -17.02
C THR A 25 1.08 -1.01 -17.24
N ILE A 26 1.97 -1.71 -17.94
CA ILE A 26 3.30 -1.20 -18.29
C ILE A 26 3.21 0.06 -19.16
N ARG A 27 2.31 0.08 -20.15
CA ARG A 27 2.09 1.24 -21.02
C ARG A 27 1.57 2.45 -20.24
N ILE A 28 0.65 2.26 -19.30
CA ILE A 28 0.12 3.34 -18.46
C ILE A 28 1.24 3.92 -17.59
N ILE A 29 2.13 3.08 -17.04
CA ILE A 29 3.29 3.54 -16.27
C ILE A 29 4.24 4.38 -17.14
N GLU A 30 4.48 3.97 -18.40
CA GLU A 30 5.27 4.73 -19.37
C GLU A 30 4.64 6.09 -19.69
N VAL A 31 3.33 6.15 -19.90
CA VAL A 31 2.61 7.43 -20.12
C VAL A 31 2.68 8.31 -18.86
N ALA A 32 2.56 7.72 -17.67
CA ALA A 32 2.67 8.46 -16.41
C ALA A 32 4.07 9.07 -16.20
N ASP A 33 5.13 8.36 -16.60
CA ASP A 33 6.49 8.88 -16.60
C ASP A 33 6.66 10.09 -17.54
N GLN A 34 6.09 9.99 -18.75
CA GLN A 34 6.09 11.09 -19.72
C GLN A 34 5.27 12.29 -19.23
N ALA A 35 4.18 12.05 -18.51
CA ALA A 35 3.34 13.08 -17.90
C ALA A 35 3.95 13.69 -16.61
N GLY A 36 5.08 13.18 -16.12
CA GLY A 36 5.78 13.73 -14.96
C GLY A 36 5.15 13.34 -13.61
N LEU A 37 4.46 12.21 -13.53
CA LEU A 37 4.01 11.68 -12.25
C LEU A 37 5.22 11.22 -11.42
N HIS A 38 5.16 11.42 -10.11
CA HIS A 38 6.28 11.19 -9.21
C HIS A 38 6.57 9.70 -9.01
N SER A 39 5.54 8.86 -8.91
CA SER A 39 5.72 7.43 -8.63
C SER A 39 4.56 6.58 -9.16
N ALA A 40 4.87 5.32 -9.50
CA ALA A 40 3.90 4.29 -9.86
C ALA A 40 3.92 3.14 -8.85
N TRP A 41 2.72 2.72 -8.43
CA TRP A 41 2.49 1.77 -7.35
C TRP A 41 1.68 0.57 -7.85
N LEU A 42 2.21 -0.65 -7.63
CA LEU A 42 1.51 -1.92 -7.89
C LEU A 42 1.35 -2.72 -6.58
N SER A 43 0.12 -3.05 -6.20
CA SER A 43 -0.12 -4.00 -5.09
C SER A 43 0.34 -5.41 -5.45
N GLU A 44 0.53 -6.26 -4.45
CA GLU A 44 0.78 -7.69 -4.64
C GLU A 44 -0.14 -8.50 -3.73
N ASP A 45 -1.22 -9.00 -4.33
CA ASP A 45 -2.16 -9.92 -3.71
C ASP A 45 -1.91 -11.36 -4.20
N PRO A 46 -2.22 -12.38 -3.38
CA PRO A 46 -1.93 -13.78 -3.70
C PRO A 46 -2.70 -14.35 -4.90
N ASP A 47 -3.77 -13.69 -5.33
CA ASP A 47 -4.59 -14.05 -6.49
C ASP A 47 -4.20 -13.27 -7.76
N GLY A 48 -3.15 -12.44 -7.70
CA GLY A 48 -2.75 -11.53 -8.77
C GLY A 48 -1.38 -11.82 -9.38
N TRP A 49 -0.82 -10.79 -10.02
CA TRP A 49 0.50 -10.85 -10.65
C TRP A 49 1.62 -10.63 -9.64
N ASP A 50 2.80 -11.14 -9.97
CA ASP A 50 4.05 -10.72 -9.35
C ASP A 50 4.31 -9.24 -9.68
N ALA A 51 4.17 -8.37 -8.67
CA ALA A 51 4.32 -6.94 -8.85
C ALA A 51 5.75 -6.54 -9.24
N PHE A 52 6.77 -7.21 -8.68
CA PHE A 52 8.17 -6.90 -8.96
C PHE A 52 8.57 -7.25 -10.39
N ALA A 53 8.03 -8.36 -10.94
CA ALA A 53 8.26 -8.73 -12.34
C ALA A 53 7.71 -7.67 -13.30
N VAL A 54 6.49 -7.18 -13.05
CA VAL A 54 5.88 -6.12 -13.87
C VAL A 54 6.61 -4.79 -13.72
N LEU A 55 6.97 -4.41 -12.49
CA LEU A 55 7.76 -3.20 -12.21
C LEU A 55 9.14 -3.26 -12.88
N GLY A 56 9.79 -4.42 -12.90
CA GLY A 56 11.08 -4.61 -13.61
C GLY A 56 10.95 -4.45 -15.12
N ALA A 57 9.84 -4.89 -15.71
CA ALA A 57 9.54 -4.62 -17.12
C ALA A 57 9.28 -3.13 -17.38
N ALA A 58 8.55 -2.45 -16.49
CA ALA A 58 8.28 -1.01 -16.57
C ALA A 58 9.53 -0.15 -16.35
N ALA A 59 10.48 -0.60 -15.52
CA ALA A 59 11.74 0.11 -15.25
C ALA A 59 12.54 0.38 -16.53
N ASN A 60 12.53 -0.55 -17.49
CA ASN A 60 13.22 -0.42 -18.78
C ASN A 60 12.47 0.45 -19.80
N ARG A 61 11.26 0.91 -19.48
CA ARG A 61 10.42 1.75 -20.35
C ARG A 61 10.17 3.15 -19.78
N THR A 62 10.86 3.50 -18.71
CA THR A 62 10.69 4.76 -18.00
C THR A 62 12.03 5.32 -17.57
N GLU A 63 12.09 6.64 -17.39
CA GLU A 63 13.33 7.34 -17.10
C GLU A 63 13.31 8.06 -15.74
N ARG A 64 12.15 8.54 -15.27
CA ARG A 64 12.06 9.46 -14.11
C ARG A 64 11.18 8.94 -12.98
N ILE A 65 10.04 8.34 -13.32
CA ILE A 65 9.02 7.90 -12.36
C ILE A 65 9.62 6.89 -11.40
N ARG A 66 9.33 7.04 -10.10
CA ARG A 66 9.71 6.06 -9.08
C ARG A 66 8.83 4.83 -9.18
N LEU A 67 9.38 3.65 -8.89
CA LEU A 67 8.69 2.38 -9.08
C LEU A 67 8.70 1.55 -7.80
N GLY A 68 7.55 1.04 -7.39
CA GLY A 68 7.49 0.22 -6.19
C GLY A 68 6.14 -0.39 -5.91
N THR A 69 6.10 -1.20 -4.86
CA THR A 69 4.90 -1.91 -4.45
C THR A 69 3.94 -0.99 -3.68
N GLY A 70 2.63 -1.21 -3.76
CA GLY A 70 1.62 -0.42 -3.05
C GLY A 70 0.44 -1.21 -2.47
N VAL A 71 0.64 -2.37 -1.84
CA VAL A 71 1.85 -2.84 -1.14
C VAL A 71 2.08 -4.34 -1.33
N THR A 72 3.27 -4.83 -0.97
CA THR A 72 3.56 -6.26 -0.73
C THR A 72 3.57 -6.56 0.78
N ASN A 73 3.89 -7.80 1.17
CA ASN A 73 3.84 -8.29 2.54
C ASN A 73 4.92 -9.35 2.82
N PRO A 74 5.31 -9.56 4.09
CA PRO A 74 6.41 -10.46 4.44
C PRO A 74 6.00 -11.95 4.50
N TYR A 75 4.77 -12.29 4.09
CA TYR A 75 4.24 -13.66 4.17
C TYR A 75 4.28 -14.36 2.82
N LEU A 76 3.84 -13.67 1.75
CA LEU A 76 4.01 -14.15 0.38
C LEU A 76 5.48 -14.19 -0.02
N ARG A 77 6.24 -13.20 0.45
CA ARG A 77 7.68 -13.09 0.19
C ARG A 77 8.43 -13.11 1.51
N HIS A 78 9.23 -14.15 1.71
CA HIS A 78 10.21 -14.14 2.80
C HIS A 78 11.06 -12.85 2.71
N PRO A 79 11.46 -12.22 3.84
CA PRO A 79 12.21 -10.95 3.81
C PRO A 79 13.44 -10.93 2.90
N VAL A 80 14.13 -12.06 2.74
CA VAL A 80 15.26 -12.16 1.80
C VAL A 80 14.85 -11.96 0.34
N LEU A 81 13.68 -12.48 -0.05
CA LEU A 81 13.14 -12.30 -1.39
C LEU A 81 12.69 -10.86 -1.61
N LEU A 82 12.09 -10.21 -0.60
CA LEU A 82 11.80 -8.77 -0.65
C LEU A 82 13.08 -7.96 -0.84
N ALA A 83 14.14 -8.28 -0.10
CA ALA A 83 15.43 -7.59 -0.22
C ALA A 83 16.00 -7.70 -1.64
N MET A 84 16.03 -8.93 -2.18
CA MET A 84 16.52 -9.20 -3.54
C MET A 84 15.68 -8.50 -4.61
N SER A 85 14.35 -8.57 -4.49
CA SER A 85 13.42 -8.02 -5.48
C SER A 85 13.52 -6.49 -5.54
N ALA A 86 13.59 -5.83 -4.38
CA ALA A 86 13.77 -4.39 -4.29
C ALA A 86 15.13 -3.95 -4.86
N VAL A 87 16.23 -4.63 -4.52
CA VAL A 87 17.58 -4.30 -5.07
C VAL A 87 17.64 -4.54 -6.58
N THR A 88 16.96 -5.57 -7.07
CA THR A 88 16.88 -5.85 -8.51
C THR A 88 16.13 -4.74 -9.23
N LEU A 89 14.96 -4.35 -8.72
CA LEU A 89 14.20 -3.21 -9.27
C LEU A 89 15.00 -1.91 -9.20
N ASP A 90 15.71 -1.68 -8.10
CA ASP A 90 16.56 -0.51 -7.91
C ASP A 90 17.65 -0.41 -8.99
N ARG A 91 18.34 -1.52 -9.24
CA ARG A 91 19.37 -1.59 -10.29
C ARG A 91 18.80 -1.46 -11.69
N LEU A 92 17.66 -2.13 -11.99
CA LEU A 92 17.01 -2.02 -13.29
C LEU A 92 16.47 -0.62 -13.57
N SER A 93 16.03 0.09 -12.53
CA SER A 93 15.48 1.44 -12.66
C SER A 93 16.53 2.54 -12.54
N GLY A 94 17.77 2.21 -12.13
CA GLY A 94 18.84 3.19 -11.94
C GLY A 94 18.67 4.04 -10.68
N GLY A 95 18.17 3.45 -9.58
CA GLY A 95 17.99 4.17 -8.31
C GLY A 95 16.63 4.85 -8.17
N ARG A 96 15.58 4.30 -8.78
CA ARG A 96 14.21 4.83 -8.69
C ARG A 96 13.27 3.93 -7.87
N ALA A 97 13.79 2.87 -7.25
CA ALA A 97 12.95 1.93 -6.53
C ALA A 97 12.50 2.47 -5.17
N PHE A 98 11.34 1.98 -4.73
CA PHE A 98 10.89 2.03 -3.35
C PHE A 98 10.13 0.74 -3.00
N LEU A 99 9.92 0.49 -1.71
CA LEU A 99 9.18 -0.66 -1.22
C LEU A 99 7.97 -0.20 -0.38
N GLY A 100 6.78 -0.31 -0.94
CA GLY A 100 5.56 -0.24 -0.12
C GLY A 100 5.30 -1.58 0.55
N LEU A 101 5.25 -1.58 1.88
CA LEU A 101 5.12 -2.78 2.70
C LEU A 101 3.91 -2.66 3.63
N GLY A 102 3.13 -3.72 3.74
CA GLY A 102 1.95 -3.77 4.61
C GLY A 102 1.85 -5.09 5.35
N ARG A 103 0.95 -5.11 6.34
CA ARG A 103 0.69 -6.31 7.16
C ARG A 103 0.04 -7.46 6.36
N GLY A 104 -0.29 -7.25 5.09
CA GLY A 104 -1.11 -8.15 4.27
C GLY A 104 -2.47 -8.45 4.90
N GLN A 105 -3.04 -9.61 4.53
CA GLN A 105 -4.29 -10.14 5.09
C GLN A 105 -4.03 -11.49 5.77
N PRO A 106 -3.54 -11.49 7.02
CA PRO A 106 -3.15 -12.70 7.73
C PRO A 106 -4.23 -13.79 7.76
N GLU A 107 -5.49 -13.36 7.78
CA GLU A 107 -6.65 -14.24 7.76
C GLU A 107 -6.72 -15.04 6.45
N TRP A 108 -6.46 -14.42 5.30
CA TRP A 108 -6.39 -15.10 4.00
C TRP A 108 -5.22 -16.07 3.94
N TYR A 109 -4.05 -15.64 4.40
CA TYR A 109 -2.84 -16.47 4.34
C TYR A 109 -2.97 -17.72 5.21
N ARG A 110 -3.52 -17.59 6.42
CA ARG A 110 -3.71 -18.73 7.31
C ARG A 110 -4.81 -19.68 6.85
N VAL A 111 -5.97 -19.14 6.44
CA VAL A 111 -7.15 -19.96 6.13
C VAL A 111 -7.05 -20.57 4.74
N SER A 112 -6.62 -19.80 3.74
CA SER A 112 -6.67 -20.21 2.33
C SER A 112 -5.35 -20.77 1.82
N LEU A 113 -4.21 -20.37 2.38
CA LEU A 113 -2.87 -20.75 1.90
C LEU A 113 -2.05 -21.57 2.91
N GLY A 114 -2.55 -21.76 4.14
CA GLY A 114 -1.83 -22.48 5.20
C GLY A 114 -0.55 -21.82 5.69
N ILE A 115 -0.35 -20.52 5.41
CA ILE A 115 0.85 -19.78 5.81
C ILE A 115 0.70 -19.28 7.24
N GLU A 116 1.70 -19.55 8.07
CA GLU A 116 1.76 -19.02 9.43
C GLU A 116 2.16 -17.54 9.43
N THR A 117 1.35 -16.71 10.10
CA THR A 117 1.52 -15.24 10.05
C THR A 117 2.08 -14.64 11.33
N GLY A 118 2.12 -15.41 12.43
CA GLY A 118 2.60 -14.97 13.73
C GLY A 118 1.97 -13.64 14.17
N GLN A 119 2.81 -12.67 14.53
CA GLN A 119 2.38 -11.33 14.94
C GLN A 119 2.67 -10.30 13.84
N PRO A 120 1.67 -9.76 13.13
CA PRO A 120 1.92 -8.97 11.92
C PRO A 120 2.75 -7.70 12.11
N LEU A 121 2.55 -6.96 13.18
CA LEU A 121 3.39 -5.78 13.46
C LEU A 121 4.83 -6.14 13.81
N ARG A 122 5.05 -7.29 14.46
CA ARG A 122 6.39 -7.80 14.75
C ARG A 122 7.07 -8.26 13.47
N ALA A 123 6.35 -8.99 12.61
CA ALA A 123 6.82 -9.43 11.30
C ALA A 123 7.25 -8.24 10.43
N LEU A 124 6.45 -7.16 10.40
CA LEU A 124 6.82 -5.92 9.70
C LEU A 124 8.09 -5.27 10.26
N ARG A 125 8.16 -5.08 11.57
CA ARG A 125 9.34 -4.50 12.24
C ARG A 125 10.61 -5.30 11.94
N GLU A 126 10.53 -6.61 12.06
CA GLU A 126 11.64 -7.53 11.79
C GLU A 126 12.04 -7.51 10.31
N THR A 127 11.06 -7.48 9.40
CA THR A 127 11.32 -7.36 7.96
C THR A 127 12.06 -6.08 7.66
N ILE A 128 11.62 -4.92 8.17
CA ILE A 128 12.32 -3.64 7.97
C ILE A 128 13.77 -3.73 8.47
N ALA A 129 13.98 -4.28 9.67
CA ALA A 129 15.33 -4.43 10.24
C ALA A 129 16.23 -5.34 9.38
N LEU A 130 15.71 -6.44 8.85
CA LEU A 130 16.44 -7.33 7.95
C LEU A 130 16.76 -6.63 6.61
N LEU A 131 15.80 -5.91 6.02
CA LEU A 131 16.00 -5.16 4.77
C LEU A 131 17.11 -4.12 4.93
N ARG A 132 17.11 -3.34 6.02
CA ARG A 132 18.16 -2.34 6.28
C ARG A 132 19.55 -2.97 6.43
N GLN A 133 19.65 -4.14 7.06
CA GLN A 133 20.91 -4.89 7.14
C GLN A 133 21.41 -5.35 5.76
N TRP A 134 20.50 -5.86 4.92
CA TRP A 134 20.87 -6.34 3.58
C TRP A 134 21.16 -5.23 2.56
N TRP A 135 20.61 -4.03 2.75
CA TRP A 135 20.83 -2.91 1.83
C TRP A 135 22.02 -2.03 2.18
N GLN A 136 22.66 -2.26 3.34
CA GLN A 136 23.91 -1.59 3.73
C GLN A 136 25.09 -2.57 3.66
N PRO A 137 26.30 -2.14 3.25
CA PRO A 137 27.49 -2.97 3.35
C PRO A 137 27.67 -3.49 4.79
N PRO A 138 28.01 -4.78 4.99
CA PRO A 138 28.47 -5.76 3.99
C PRO A 138 27.35 -6.59 3.32
N TYR A 139 26.12 -6.06 3.28
CA TYR A 139 24.91 -6.67 2.72
C TYR A 139 24.55 -7.98 3.40
N ARG A 140 24.65 -8.00 4.72
CA ARG A 140 24.62 -9.20 5.55
C ARG A 140 23.64 -8.99 6.69
N ALA A 141 22.73 -9.95 6.89
CA ALA A 141 21.71 -9.85 7.91
C ALA A 141 21.62 -11.10 8.78
N SER A 142 21.16 -10.91 10.00
CA SER A 142 20.76 -11.97 10.91
C SER A 142 19.48 -11.59 11.66
N SER A 143 18.67 -12.59 11.99
CA SER A 143 17.52 -12.47 12.87
C SER A 143 17.23 -13.80 13.56
N SER A 144 16.89 -13.73 14.85
CA SER A 144 16.38 -14.85 15.65
C SER A 144 14.87 -14.75 15.89
N GLY A 145 14.18 -13.84 15.19
CA GLY A 145 12.76 -13.61 15.32
C GLY A 145 11.89 -14.60 14.52
N GLN A 146 10.76 -14.11 14.03
CA GLN A 146 9.83 -14.89 13.21
C GLN A 146 10.48 -15.34 11.89
N PHE A 147 11.35 -14.52 11.31
CA PHE A 147 12.11 -14.84 10.12
C PHE A 147 13.55 -15.17 10.51
N ARG A 148 13.80 -16.45 10.82
CA ARG A 148 15.13 -16.89 11.23
C ARG A 148 16.12 -16.76 10.08
N VAL A 149 17.11 -15.90 10.25
CA VAL A 149 18.20 -15.66 9.30
C VAL A 149 19.51 -15.76 10.05
N GLN A 150 20.44 -16.58 9.56
CA GLN A 150 21.76 -16.74 10.18
C GLN A 150 22.84 -16.30 9.21
N ASP A 151 23.42 -15.13 9.49
CA ASP A 151 24.58 -14.58 8.79
C ASP A 151 24.49 -14.65 7.26
N TRP A 152 23.33 -14.31 6.71
CA TRP A 152 23.08 -14.43 5.28
C TRP A 152 23.49 -13.16 4.55
N ARG A 153 24.28 -13.30 3.48
CA ARG A 153 24.81 -12.19 2.68
C ARG A 153 24.23 -12.16 1.27
N LEU A 154 23.77 -10.99 0.83
CA LEU A 154 23.43 -10.73 -0.57
C LEU A 154 24.69 -10.44 -1.40
N ALA A 155 24.66 -10.82 -2.67
CA ALA A 155 25.78 -10.64 -3.59
C ALA A 155 26.07 -9.15 -3.88
N PHE A 156 25.04 -8.32 -3.92
CA PHE A 156 25.13 -6.89 -4.21
C PHE A 156 24.02 -6.11 -3.49
N GLY A 157 24.31 -4.84 -3.23
CA GLY A 157 23.36 -3.88 -2.67
C GLY A 157 22.71 -2.99 -3.73
N PRO A 158 21.83 -2.07 -3.29
CA PRO A 158 21.21 -1.06 -4.15
C PRO A 158 22.22 -0.12 -4.79
N VAL A 159 21.80 0.59 -5.83
CA VAL A 159 22.51 1.73 -6.44
C VAL A 159 22.36 2.96 -5.54
N GLN A 160 21.16 3.20 -5.04
CA GLN A 160 20.90 4.31 -4.11
C GLN A 160 21.37 3.98 -2.69
N PRO A 161 21.72 4.99 -1.86
CA PRO A 161 22.22 4.77 -0.50
C PRO A 161 21.26 3.98 0.39
N SER A 162 19.95 4.11 0.15
CA SER A 162 18.91 3.39 0.88
C SER A 162 17.65 3.32 0.03
N ILE A 163 17.02 2.14 -0.07
CA ILE A 163 15.70 2.00 -0.70
C ILE A 163 14.62 2.49 0.28
N PRO A 164 13.79 3.50 -0.08
CA PRO A 164 12.71 3.94 0.77
C PRO A 164 11.71 2.83 1.06
N ILE A 165 11.32 2.71 2.32
CA ILE A 165 10.26 1.82 2.77
C ILE A 165 9.07 2.69 3.17
N TYR A 166 7.93 2.48 2.51
CA TYR A 166 6.68 3.15 2.84
C TYR A 166 5.72 2.14 3.46
N LEU A 167 5.26 2.40 4.68
CA LEU A 167 4.35 1.48 5.35
C LEU A 167 2.90 1.84 5.11
N ALA A 168 2.10 0.88 4.64
CA ALA A 168 0.64 0.99 4.71
C ALA A 168 0.22 0.88 6.17
N ALA A 169 -0.24 1.99 6.76
CA ALA A 169 -0.58 2.05 8.18
C ALA A 169 -1.77 2.98 8.44
N LEU A 170 -2.61 2.58 9.40
CA LEU A 170 -3.82 3.32 9.77
C LEU A 170 -4.05 3.33 11.28
N GLY A 171 -3.86 2.19 11.96
CA GLY A 171 -3.99 2.10 13.42
C GLY A 171 -2.79 2.70 14.18
N PRO A 172 -2.98 3.12 15.45
CA PRO A 172 -1.97 3.87 16.21
C PRO A 172 -0.64 3.13 16.37
N ARG A 173 -0.67 1.80 16.57
CA ARG A 173 0.55 0.98 16.66
C ARG A 173 1.29 0.87 15.33
N ALA A 174 0.57 0.82 14.21
CA ALA A 174 1.17 0.77 12.88
C ALA A 174 1.77 2.14 12.50
N LEU A 175 1.08 3.23 12.82
CA LEU A 175 1.59 4.59 12.63
C LEU A 175 2.83 4.85 13.50
N ALA A 176 2.86 4.35 14.74
CA ALA A 176 4.05 4.42 15.59
C ALA A 176 5.23 3.64 14.98
N LEU A 177 4.99 2.47 14.39
CA LEU A 177 6.03 1.73 13.65
C LEU A 177 6.51 2.51 12.41
N ALA A 178 5.59 3.07 11.62
CA ALA A 178 5.94 3.83 10.42
C ALA A 178 6.81 5.05 10.75
N THR A 179 6.36 5.88 11.68
CA THR A 179 7.08 7.10 12.09
C THR A 179 8.45 6.81 12.71
N SER A 180 8.62 5.66 13.37
CA SER A 180 9.92 5.28 13.97
C SER A 180 10.88 4.53 13.04
N GLN A 181 10.41 3.78 12.03
CA GLN A 181 11.28 2.86 11.26
C GLN A 181 11.15 2.95 9.73
N ALA A 182 10.11 3.59 9.20
CA ALA A 182 9.86 3.70 7.77
C ALA A 182 10.17 5.10 7.24
N ASP A 183 10.38 5.25 5.94
CA ASP A 183 10.66 6.54 5.30
C ASP A 183 9.37 7.29 4.94
N GLY A 184 8.23 6.66 5.17
CA GLY A 184 6.93 7.27 4.98
C GLY A 184 5.78 6.34 5.31
N VAL A 185 4.57 6.88 5.17
CA VAL A 185 3.32 6.15 5.35
C VAL A 185 2.47 6.26 4.09
N LEU A 186 1.86 5.14 3.71
CA LEU A 186 0.75 5.10 2.76
C LEU A 186 -0.55 5.04 3.57
N VAL A 187 -1.28 6.14 3.59
CA VAL A 187 -2.62 6.22 4.18
C VAL A 187 -3.61 5.65 3.17
N ALA A 188 -4.36 4.64 3.61
CA ALA A 188 -5.32 3.92 2.78
C ALA A 188 -6.47 4.82 2.28
N ASP A 189 -7.25 4.29 1.33
CA ASP A 189 -8.42 4.98 0.77
C ASP A 189 -9.39 5.46 1.84
N PHE A 190 -10.24 6.39 1.43
CA PHE A 190 -11.29 6.96 2.26
C PHE A 190 -10.76 7.80 3.43
N ALA A 191 -9.52 8.28 3.38
CA ALA A 191 -9.03 9.30 4.30
C ALA A 191 -9.80 10.62 4.11
N SER A 192 -10.75 10.89 5.01
CA SER A 192 -11.52 12.13 5.00
C SER A 192 -10.61 13.34 5.24
N GLU A 193 -11.01 14.50 4.70
CA GLU A 193 -10.26 15.75 4.90
C GLU A 193 -10.06 16.09 6.40
N PRO A 194 -11.07 15.97 7.28
CA PRO A 194 -10.88 16.24 8.72
C PRO A 194 -9.90 15.27 9.37
N PHE A 195 -9.92 14.00 8.96
CA PHE A 195 -8.97 13.00 9.43
C PHE A 195 -7.54 13.34 9.03
N LEU A 196 -7.31 13.70 7.76
CA LEU A 196 -6.00 14.08 7.25
C LEU A 196 -5.47 15.36 7.92
N ARG A 197 -6.34 16.35 8.13
CA ARG A 197 -5.98 17.60 8.84
C ARG A 197 -5.47 17.36 10.25
N ARG A 198 -5.98 16.33 10.95
CA ARG A 198 -5.48 15.89 12.26
C ARG A 198 -4.25 14.99 12.16
N LEU A 199 -4.27 14.03 11.25
CA LEU A 199 -3.26 12.98 11.13
C LEU A 199 -1.90 13.54 10.70
N VAL A 200 -1.87 14.44 9.71
CA VAL A 200 -0.60 14.93 9.13
C VAL A 200 0.29 15.62 10.19
N PRO A 201 -0.21 16.59 10.99
CA PRO A 201 0.57 17.18 12.08
C PRO A 201 0.98 16.17 13.16
N GLU A 202 0.10 15.20 13.47
CA GLU A 202 0.40 14.14 14.44
C GLU A 202 1.57 13.27 13.99
N LEU A 203 1.60 12.88 12.71
CA LEU A 203 2.68 12.08 12.14
C LEU A 203 4.01 12.83 12.18
N ARG A 204 4.03 14.10 11.77
CA ARG A 204 5.25 14.93 11.82
C ARG A 204 5.83 15.02 13.23
N ARG A 205 4.97 15.28 14.24
CA ARG A 205 5.39 15.28 15.65
C ARG A 205 5.94 13.93 16.10
N LYS A 206 5.33 12.82 15.68
CA LYS A 206 5.80 11.48 16.05
C LYS A 206 7.16 11.13 15.42
N VAL A 207 7.42 11.59 14.19
CA VAL A 207 8.72 11.44 13.53
C VAL A 207 9.78 12.23 14.30
N GLU A 208 9.47 13.48 14.66
CA GLU A 208 10.36 14.33 15.47
C GLU A 208 10.65 13.72 16.85
N MET A 209 9.62 13.22 17.56
CA MET A 209 9.78 12.51 18.83
C MET A 209 10.60 11.22 18.71
N ALA A 210 10.67 10.62 17.52
CA ALA A 210 11.53 9.48 17.24
C ALA A 210 12.98 9.88 16.87
N GLY A 211 13.31 11.17 16.96
CA GLY A 211 14.64 11.72 16.67
C GLY A 211 14.97 11.79 15.18
N ARG A 212 13.95 11.88 14.31
CA ARG A 212 14.09 11.89 12.86
C ARG A 212 13.56 13.20 12.28
N ASP A 213 14.04 13.57 11.10
CA ASP A 213 13.57 14.75 10.39
C ASP A 213 12.14 14.53 9.84
N PRO A 214 11.13 15.32 10.28
CA PRO A 214 9.77 15.22 9.75
C PRO A 214 9.64 15.60 8.28
N ASP A 215 10.59 16.33 7.69
CA ASP A 215 10.57 16.71 6.27
C ASP A 215 11.11 15.62 5.35
N GLU A 216 11.89 14.67 5.87
CA GLU A 216 12.31 13.46 5.14
C GLU A 216 11.22 12.36 5.16
N PHE A 217 10.19 12.50 6.00
CA PHE A 217 9.11 11.53 6.13
C PHE A 217 7.97 11.78 5.13
N SER A 218 7.83 10.88 4.16
CA SER A 218 6.81 11.00 3.10
C SER A 218 5.42 10.57 3.59
N ILE A 219 4.37 11.33 3.26
CA ILE A 219 2.98 10.97 3.54
C ILE A 219 2.25 10.85 2.21
N PHE A 220 1.91 9.61 1.84
CA PHE A 220 1.11 9.31 0.66
C PHE A 220 -0.34 9.13 1.07
N VAL A 221 -1.25 9.82 0.39
CA VAL A 221 -2.69 9.67 0.57
C VAL A 221 -3.24 8.96 -0.65
N ARG A 222 -3.68 7.72 -0.47
CA ARG A 222 -4.36 7.00 -1.54
C ARG A 222 -5.78 7.52 -1.66
N THR A 223 -6.14 7.98 -2.84
CA THR A 223 -7.48 8.46 -3.14
C THR A 223 -7.87 8.10 -4.56
N ALA A 224 -9.15 7.84 -4.76
CA ALA A 224 -9.68 7.58 -6.07
C ALA A 224 -9.96 8.91 -6.80
N ILE A 225 -9.23 9.15 -7.89
CA ILE A 225 -9.43 10.31 -8.75
C ILE A 225 -10.13 9.84 -10.03
N THR A 226 -11.18 10.55 -10.43
CA THR A 226 -11.85 10.33 -11.72
C THR A 226 -12.08 11.68 -12.37
N VAL A 227 -11.58 11.85 -13.58
CA VAL A 227 -11.80 13.03 -14.42
C VAL A 227 -12.86 12.65 -15.44
N THR A 228 -14.01 13.31 -15.40
CA THR A 228 -15.17 13.01 -16.25
C THR A 228 -16.01 14.28 -16.43
N ASP A 229 -16.65 14.42 -17.59
CA ASP A 229 -17.67 15.44 -17.84
C ASP A 229 -19.05 15.00 -17.32
N ASP A 230 -19.22 13.71 -17.03
CA ASP A 230 -20.45 13.11 -16.50
C ASP A 230 -20.16 12.44 -15.14
N PRO A 231 -20.31 13.17 -14.02
CA PRO A 231 -19.98 12.65 -12.69
C PRO A 231 -21.04 11.70 -12.13
N GLU A 232 -22.30 11.77 -12.58
CA GLU A 232 -23.42 11.08 -11.94
C GLU A 232 -23.24 9.55 -11.92
N PRO A 233 -22.87 8.88 -13.03
CA PRO A 233 -22.63 7.43 -13.02
C PRO A 233 -21.45 7.02 -12.14
N ILE A 234 -20.45 7.89 -12.01
CA ILE A 234 -19.29 7.64 -11.14
C ILE A 234 -19.71 7.71 -9.68
N LEU A 235 -20.49 8.73 -9.31
CA LEU A 235 -21.00 8.90 -7.96
C LEU A 235 -21.90 7.75 -7.54
N GLU A 236 -22.80 7.28 -8.41
CA GLU A 236 -23.64 6.11 -8.13
C GLU A 236 -22.82 4.84 -7.85
N ARG A 237 -21.80 4.57 -8.67
CA ARG A 237 -20.90 3.43 -8.44
C ARG A 237 -20.13 3.55 -7.12
N ARG A 238 -19.72 4.77 -6.75
CA ARG A 238 -19.04 5.04 -5.46
C ARG A 238 -19.97 4.83 -4.27
N LYS A 239 -21.24 5.28 -4.36
CA LYS A 239 -22.26 5.02 -3.33
C LYS A 239 -22.46 3.50 -3.13
N SER A 240 -22.57 2.73 -4.22
CA SER A 240 -22.69 1.27 -4.13
C SER A 240 -21.48 0.60 -3.46
N LEU A 241 -20.26 1.05 -3.78
CA LEU A 241 -19.03 0.54 -3.14
C LEU A 241 -19.03 0.85 -1.64
N MET A 242 -19.37 2.07 -1.24
CA MET A 242 -19.46 2.45 0.17
C MET A 242 -20.51 1.62 0.91
N ALA A 243 -21.68 1.41 0.31
CA ALA A 243 -22.71 0.55 0.88
C ALA A 243 -22.20 -0.89 1.08
N LEU A 244 -21.53 -1.46 0.07
CA LEU A 244 -20.93 -2.80 0.18
C LEU A 244 -19.92 -2.88 1.34
N LEU A 245 -19.01 -1.92 1.46
CA LEU A 245 -18.02 -1.88 2.55
C LEU A 245 -18.67 -1.82 3.93
N CYS A 246 -19.79 -1.10 4.08
CA CYS A 246 -20.55 -1.05 5.34
C CYS A 246 -21.26 -2.39 5.67
N THR A 247 -21.58 -3.20 4.66
CA THR A 247 -22.27 -4.49 4.84
C THR A 247 -21.34 -5.67 5.10
N LEU A 248 -20.07 -5.58 4.66
CA LEU A 248 -19.11 -6.68 4.81
C LEU A 248 -18.54 -6.71 6.26
N PRO A 249 -18.55 -7.88 6.93
CA PRO A 249 -18.09 -8.00 8.32
C PRO A 249 -16.67 -7.45 8.52
N GLY A 250 -16.53 -6.45 9.40
CA GLY A 250 -15.24 -5.84 9.76
C GLY A 250 -14.66 -4.85 8.75
N MET A 251 -15.28 -4.67 7.58
CA MET A 251 -14.85 -3.70 6.56
C MET A 251 -15.29 -2.27 6.86
N ALA A 252 -16.30 -2.05 7.70
CA ALA A 252 -16.69 -0.71 8.18
C ALA A 252 -15.50 0.06 8.80
N ARG A 253 -14.53 -0.64 9.40
CA ARG A 253 -13.29 -0.04 9.93
C ARG A 253 -12.46 0.68 8.86
N GLN A 254 -12.59 0.33 7.58
CA GLN A 254 -11.95 1.05 6.48
C GLN A 254 -12.56 2.43 6.23
N LEU A 255 -13.74 2.71 6.76
CA LEU A 255 -14.41 4.02 6.67
C LEU A 255 -14.36 4.76 8.02
N GLU A 256 -14.60 4.05 9.12
CA GLU A 256 -14.61 4.64 10.48
C GLU A 256 -13.23 5.18 10.89
N VAL A 257 -12.18 4.37 10.69
CA VAL A 257 -10.83 4.76 11.14
C VAL A 257 -10.32 5.99 10.37
N PRO A 258 -10.53 6.09 9.05
CA PRO A 258 -10.23 7.32 8.30
C PRO A 258 -11.23 8.47 8.51
N GLY A 259 -12.08 8.39 9.53
CA GLY A 259 -12.85 9.52 10.06
C GLY A 259 -14.27 9.68 9.53
N PHE A 260 -14.81 8.71 8.79
CA PHE A 260 -16.23 8.74 8.42
C PHE A 260 -17.11 8.27 9.57
N ASP A 261 -18.16 9.04 9.88
CA ASP A 261 -19.22 8.63 10.80
C ASP A 261 -20.16 7.65 10.09
N VAL A 262 -19.75 6.37 10.04
CA VAL A 262 -20.53 5.29 9.42
C VAL A 262 -21.92 5.16 10.05
N PRO A 263 -22.09 5.21 11.39
CA PRO A 263 -23.41 5.25 12.01
C PRO A 263 -24.31 6.38 11.47
N ALA A 264 -23.81 7.62 11.37
CA ALA A 264 -24.57 8.73 10.83
C ALA A 264 -24.87 8.56 9.34
N LEU A 265 -23.91 8.05 8.54
CA LEU A 265 -24.13 7.74 7.13
C LEU A 265 -25.22 6.69 6.94
N ILE A 266 -25.21 5.61 7.74
CA ILE A 266 -26.24 4.57 7.71
C ILE A 266 -27.60 5.13 8.16
N ALA A 267 -27.63 5.96 9.20
CA ALA A 267 -28.86 6.61 9.67
C ALA A 267 -29.47 7.48 8.57
N ARG A 268 -28.63 8.30 7.91
CA ARG A 268 -29.06 9.14 6.79
C ARG A 268 -29.53 8.32 5.59
N LEU A 269 -28.85 7.21 5.29
CA LEU A 269 -29.27 6.30 4.22
C LEU A 269 -30.64 5.70 4.52
N ARG A 270 -30.89 5.25 5.76
CA ARG A 270 -32.18 4.70 6.18
C ARG A 270 -33.32 5.72 6.10
N GLU A 271 -33.04 6.97 6.46
CA GLU A 271 -33.98 8.09 6.35
C GLU A 271 -34.37 8.32 4.88
N VAL A 272 -33.38 8.44 3.98
CA VAL A 272 -33.60 8.65 2.54
C VAL A 272 -34.33 7.46 1.90
N MET A 273 -33.98 6.24 2.30
CA MET A 273 -34.61 5.00 1.82
C MET A 273 -35.98 4.73 2.47
N ARG A 274 -36.43 5.57 3.41
CA ARG A 274 -37.67 5.40 4.21
C ARG A 274 -37.78 3.98 4.77
N THR A 275 -36.66 3.42 5.24
CA THR A 275 -36.55 1.99 5.57
C THR A 275 -37.55 1.58 6.66
N GLU A 276 -37.82 2.45 7.63
CA GLU A 276 -38.83 2.19 8.67
C GLU A 276 -40.24 2.06 8.09
N GLU A 277 -40.61 2.88 7.10
CA GLU A 277 -41.91 2.79 6.44
C GLU A 277 -42.03 1.54 5.56
N VAL A 278 -40.96 1.15 4.89
CA VAL A 278 -40.91 -0.07 4.07
C VAL A 278 -41.05 -1.31 4.96
N LEU A 279 -40.30 -1.36 6.07
CA LEU A 279 -40.38 -2.45 7.04
C LEU A 279 -41.75 -2.49 7.75
N ALA A 280 -42.34 -1.35 8.06
CA ALA A 280 -43.69 -1.27 8.62
C ALA A 280 -44.78 -1.78 7.66
N ARG A 281 -44.51 -1.86 6.36
CA ARG A 281 -45.39 -2.44 5.34
C ARG A 281 -45.18 -3.93 5.09
N GLY A 282 -44.26 -4.57 5.82
CA GLY A 282 -44.04 -6.02 5.76
C GLY A 282 -42.84 -6.48 4.92
N GLY A 283 -42.07 -5.57 4.33
CA GLY A 283 -40.90 -5.90 3.49
C GLY A 283 -41.23 -6.05 2.03
#